data_AF-A0A2G4FMQ3-F1
#
_entry.id   AF-A0A2G4FMQ3-F1
#
_cell.length_a   1.000
_cell.length_b   1.000
_cell.length_c   1.000
_cell.angle_alpha   90.00
_cell.angle_beta   90.00
_cell.angle_gamma   90.00
#
_symmetry.space_group_name_H-M   'P 1'
#
loop_
_entity.id
_entity.type
_entity.pdbx_description
1 polymer ?
#
loop_
_entity_poly.entity_id
_entity_poly.type
_entity_poly.pdbx_seq_one_letter_code
_entity_poly.pdbx_strand_id
1 'polypeptide(L)'
;MFSEIRLGLILTGAFVACQATLFAWEKEVFTQTPEIMASTENKDAPPSAIAKPKNSNEFAVGANPFWIWGANTNTKYTLTKDFAWTGGKAKVKFACDNIVKLKINGVDVGGSSEWQTPVEKDVTKLLKDGNNSIEAIVENEGGVAGFVFKMILISADGKVTYLVSDDSWKAVESGKAGKASAIKKVAKLGDDPWGNVLTGESPSGGGANALFKVPEGFQVEKLFTVPKEKLGSWVCLTVDPKGRIIASDQGDKGLYRITVPAPGVAGDVKVEKLDVKMSAAQGLLYAFGSLYVSVNGGQGSGLYRLRDTNNDDQFDEVVKLKELRGGGEHGPHALRLSPDGKSILIVCGNHTLPPENFNASRLPRNWREDHLLPRQWDANGHARGILAPGGYVAKTDPDGKDWEIISSGYRNEYDFALNADGEMFVYDADMEWDMGMPWYRPTRVNHAPSGSELGWRSGTGKWPAHYVDSLPAMVDIGPGSPVGVEFGYGTKFPAKYQKALYICDWTFGTMYAIHISPLGSSYKATKEEFVSRTPLPLTDVVVGKDGALYFSVGGRGAQSELFRVTYVGKESNALSMELQDKEGAKDREI
;
A
#
# COMPACT_ATOMS: atom_id res chain seq x y z
N MET A 1 -86.60 19.74 32.65
CA MET A 1 -86.71 19.15 31.30
C MET A 1 -85.38 18.45 31.04
N PHE A 2 -85.35 17.11 31.19
CA PHE A 2 -84.30 16.11 30.87
C PHE A 2 -82.87 16.31 31.46
N SER A 3 -82.42 15.54 32.49
CA SER A 3 -81.67 14.24 32.46
C SER A 3 -80.27 14.36 31.80
N GLU A 4 -79.12 13.85 32.26
CA GLU A 4 -78.74 12.74 33.16
C GLU A 4 -77.20 12.77 33.42
N ILE A 5 -76.77 12.64 34.69
CA ILE A 5 -75.76 11.72 35.30
C ILE A 5 -74.49 11.24 34.51
N ARG A 6 -73.30 11.35 35.17
CA ARG A 6 -72.24 10.32 35.50
C ARG A 6 -70.84 10.97 35.58
N LEU A 7 -70.14 11.00 36.73
CA LEU A 7 -69.42 9.98 37.52
C LEU A 7 -67.98 9.66 37.02
N GLY A 8 -66.98 9.84 37.89
CA GLY A 8 -65.67 9.16 37.88
C GLY A 8 -64.46 10.10 37.81
N LEU A 9 -63.28 9.82 38.40
CA LEU A 9 -62.82 8.85 39.40
C LEU A 9 -61.41 9.35 39.79
N ILE A 10 -61.02 9.24 41.05
CA ILE A 10 -59.67 9.56 41.56
C ILE A 10 -58.72 8.43 41.15
N LEU A 11 -57.52 8.76 40.63
CA LEU A 11 -56.41 7.82 40.52
C LEU A 11 -55.07 8.49 40.87
N THR A 12 -54.49 7.98 41.95
CA THR A 12 -53.13 8.17 42.44
C THR A 12 -52.13 7.46 41.54
N GLY A 13 -51.14 8.19 41.00
CA GLY A 13 -50.04 7.63 40.20
C GLY A 13 -48.75 7.55 41.01
N ALA A 14 -48.27 6.33 41.24
CA ALA A 14 -46.98 6.02 41.84
C ALA A 14 -45.82 6.33 40.87
N PHE A 15 -44.79 7.03 41.37
CA PHE A 15 -43.53 7.23 40.66
C PHE A 15 -42.69 5.94 40.74
N VAL A 16 -42.48 5.30 39.59
CA VAL A 16 -41.43 4.27 39.42
C VAL A 16 -40.20 4.97 38.83
N ALA A 17 -39.15 5.09 39.64
CA ALA A 17 -37.85 5.56 39.18
C ALA A 17 -37.18 4.43 38.38
N CYS A 18 -37.15 4.58 37.05
CA CYS A 18 -36.39 3.71 36.18
C CYS A 18 -34.92 4.20 36.20
N GLN A 19 -34.06 3.53 36.98
CA GLN A 19 -32.61 3.69 36.85
C GLN A 19 -32.17 3.03 35.55
N ALA A 20 -32.03 3.82 34.49
CA ALA A 20 -31.30 3.40 33.30
C ALA A 20 -29.81 3.35 33.66
N THR A 21 -29.28 2.16 33.92
CA THR A 21 -27.84 1.91 33.92
C THR A 21 -27.32 2.14 32.50
N LEU A 22 -26.67 3.29 32.29
CA LEU A 22 -25.81 3.55 31.15
C LEU A 22 -24.65 2.54 31.20
N PHE A 23 -24.75 1.45 30.43
CA PHE A 23 -23.59 0.66 30.08
C PHE A 23 -22.74 1.51 29.14
N ALA A 24 -21.71 2.18 29.69
CA ALA A 24 -20.63 2.70 28.88
C ALA A 24 -19.96 1.51 28.20
N TRP A 25 -20.11 1.39 26.88
CA TRP A 25 -19.32 0.42 26.11
C TRP A 25 -17.86 0.85 26.22
N GLU A 26 -17.03 0.05 26.90
CA GLU A 26 -15.59 0.28 26.92
C GLU A 26 -15.08 0.29 25.48
N LYS A 27 -14.36 1.35 25.09
CA LYS A 27 -13.72 1.43 23.78
C LYS A 27 -12.70 0.29 23.68
N GLU A 28 -12.81 -0.53 22.64
CA GLU A 28 -11.90 -1.66 22.41
C GLU A 28 -10.49 -1.10 22.17
N VAL A 29 -9.53 -1.50 23.02
CA VAL A 29 -8.10 -1.17 22.89
C VAL A 29 -7.34 -2.44 22.59
N PHE A 30 -6.59 -2.45 21.49
CA PHE A 30 -5.73 -3.56 21.12
C PHE A 30 -4.35 -3.35 21.73
N THR A 31 -3.72 -4.45 22.17
CA THR A 31 -2.39 -4.43 22.76
C THR A 31 -1.48 -5.45 22.11
N GLN A 32 -0.20 -5.11 21.96
CA GLN A 32 0.83 -6.04 21.50
C GLN A 32 2.19 -5.67 22.08
N THR A 33 2.91 -6.67 22.58
CA THR A 33 4.30 -6.48 23.01
C THR A 33 5.21 -6.37 21.78
N PRO A 34 6.09 -5.34 21.70
CA PRO A 34 7.09 -5.24 20.64
C PRO A 34 7.97 -6.48 20.52
N GLU A 35 8.25 -6.88 19.28
CA GLU A 35 9.12 -8.03 18.95
C GLU A 35 10.33 -7.56 18.15
N ILE A 36 11.54 -7.83 18.63
CA ILE A 36 12.77 -7.59 17.85
C ILE A 36 12.82 -8.57 16.69
N MET A 37 12.91 -8.04 15.47
CA MET A 37 12.92 -8.84 14.26
C MET A 37 14.33 -9.30 13.92
N ALA A 38 14.46 -10.56 13.52
CA ALA A 38 15.73 -11.09 13.04
C ALA A 38 16.19 -10.31 11.78
N SER A 39 17.44 -9.84 11.82
CA SER A 39 18.02 -9.00 10.77
C SER A 39 19.47 -9.35 10.49
N THR A 40 19.95 -8.95 9.31
CA THR A 40 21.34 -9.09 8.86
C THR A 40 21.84 -7.78 8.28
N GLU A 41 23.15 -7.55 8.37
CA GLU A 41 23.79 -6.35 7.82
C GLU A 41 23.63 -6.24 6.29
N ASN A 42 23.38 -5.02 5.81
CA ASN A 42 23.56 -4.60 4.42
C ASN A 42 25.05 -4.59 4.08
N LYS A 43 25.66 -5.76 3.91
CA LYS A 43 26.98 -5.84 3.27
C LYS A 43 26.76 -5.65 1.78
N ASP A 44 27.35 -4.60 1.20
CA ASP A 44 27.26 -4.25 -0.22
C ASP A 44 27.16 -5.50 -1.10
N ALA A 45 25.92 -5.81 -1.49
CA ALA A 45 25.69 -6.77 -2.54
C ALA A 45 25.78 -5.95 -3.84
N PRO A 46 26.58 -6.39 -4.85
CA PRO A 46 26.39 -5.87 -6.19
C PRO A 46 24.92 -6.07 -6.58
N PRO A 47 24.37 -5.23 -7.50
CA PRO A 47 22.97 -5.31 -7.90
C PRO A 47 22.62 -6.76 -8.17
N SER A 48 21.55 -7.23 -7.53
CA SER A 48 21.06 -8.62 -7.57
C SER A 48 21.20 -9.19 -8.99
N ALA A 49 22.28 -9.96 -9.21
CA ALA A 49 22.31 -10.90 -10.29
C ALA A 49 21.30 -11.97 -9.92
N ILE A 50 20.33 -12.19 -10.81
CA ILE A 50 19.28 -13.22 -10.73
C ILE A 50 19.84 -14.46 -10.03
N ALA A 51 19.48 -14.61 -8.74
CA ALA A 51 20.01 -15.67 -7.92
C ALA A 51 19.38 -16.99 -8.35
N LYS A 52 20.20 -17.92 -8.86
CA LYS A 52 19.79 -19.32 -9.05
C LYS A 52 19.46 -19.94 -7.69
N PRO A 53 18.26 -20.52 -7.47
CA PRO A 53 17.93 -21.12 -6.18
C PRO A 53 18.72 -22.40 -5.93
N LYS A 54 19.34 -22.49 -4.75
CA LYS A 54 19.73 -23.76 -4.12
C LYS A 54 18.67 -24.12 -3.07
N ASN A 55 17.78 -25.03 -3.45
CA ASN A 55 17.00 -26.01 -2.68
C ASN A 55 15.67 -26.22 -3.42
N SER A 56 15.50 -27.41 -4.00
CA SER A 56 14.45 -27.72 -4.96
C SER A 56 13.05 -27.59 -4.36
N ASN A 57 12.25 -26.64 -4.84
CA ASN A 57 10.82 -26.66 -4.64
C ASN A 57 10.24 -27.91 -5.36
N GLU A 58 9.69 -28.87 -4.60
CA GLU A 58 9.14 -30.12 -5.15
C GLU A 58 8.03 -29.87 -6.18
N PHE A 59 7.28 -28.77 -6.06
CA PHE A 59 6.26 -28.36 -7.04
C PHE A 59 6.86 -27.71 -8.29
N ALA A 60 8.12 -27.26 -8.26
CA ALA A 60 8.85 -26.73 -9.42
C ALA A 60 9.39 -27.82 -10.35
N VAL A 61 9.33 -29.08 -9.94
CA VAL A 61 9.80 -30.23 -10.72
C VAL A 61 8.62 -30.91 -11.44
N GLY A 62 8.86 -31.48 -12.62
CA GLY A 62 7.86 -32.23 -13.39
C GLY A 62 7.04 -31.36 -14.34
N ALA A 63 5.87 -31.85 -14.74
CA ALA A 63 5.02 -31.15 -15.72
C ALA A 63 4.53 -29.79 -15.19
N ASN A 64 4.49 -28.80 -16.08
CA ASN A 64 3.94 -27.48 -15.78
C ASN A 64 2.42 -27.48 -15.99
N PRO A 65 1.65 -27.01 -15.00
CA PRO A 65 0.21 -26.87 -15.15
C PRO A 65 -0.15 -25.62 -15.98
N PHE A 66 -1.38 -25.62 -16.49
CA PHE A 66 -2.00 -24.46 -17.12
C PHE A 66 -3.05 -23.86 -16.18
N TRP A 67 -3.21 -22.54 -16.25
CA TRP A 67 -4.44 -21.90 -15.81
C TRP A 67 -5.56 -22.36 -16.74
N ILE A 68 -6.59 -23.01 -16.19
CA ILE A 68 -7.72 -23.54 -16.94
C ILE A 68 -9.02 -22.90 -16.46
N TRP A 69 -9.99 -22.76 -17.37
CA TRP A 69 -11.34 -22.30 -17.04
C TRP A 69 -12.39 -22.98 -17.93
N GLY A 70 -13.68 -22.73 -17.67
CA GLY A 70 -14.74 -23.07 -18.62
C GLY A 70 -14.83 -22.08 -19.78
N ALA A 71 -15.78 -22.31 -20.69
CA ALA A 71 -15.90 -21.53 -21.93
C ALA A 71 -16.18 -20.02 -21.71
N ASN A 72 -16.89 -19.67 -20.62
CA ASN A 72 -17.26 -18.29 -20.29
C ASN A 72 -16.64 -17.86 -18.95
N THR A 73 -15.82 -16.81 -18.98
CA THR A 73 -15.08 -16.30 -17.82
C THR A 73 -15.95 -15.99 -16.61
N ASN A 74 -17.16 -15.44 -16.78
CA ASN A 74 -18.03 -15.01 -15.69
C ASN A 74 -19.04 -16.09 -15.23
N THR A 75 -18.79 -17.33 -15.60
CA THR A 75 -19.68 -18.46 -15.27
C THR A 75 -19.04 -19.32 -14.20
N LYS A 76 -19.85 -19.73 -13.21
CA LYS A 76 -19.44 -20.69 -12.19
C LYS A 76 -19.35 -22.10 -12.78
N TYR A 77 -18.22 -22.76 -12.59
CA TYR A 77 -18.01 -24.13 -13.06
C TYR A 77 -17.65 -25.08 -11.92
N THR A 78 -17.97 -26.36 -12.12
CA THR A 78 -17.27 -27.46 -11.45
C THR A 78 -16.30 -28.07 -12.45
N LEU A 79 -15.00 -27.89 -12.22
CA LEU A 79 -13.94 -28.50 -13.00
C LEU A 79 -13.62 -29.88 -12.43
N THR A 80 -13.63 -30.91 -13.26
CA THR A 80 -13.47 -32.30 -12.80
C THR A 80 -12.32 -33.02 -13.48
N LYS A 81 -11.68 -33.90 -12.71
CA LYS A 81 -10.59 -34.77 -13.18
C LYS A 81 -10.61 -36.10 -12.44
N ASP A 82 -10.66 -37.18 -13.22
CA ASP A 82 -10.49 -38.53 -12.70
C ASP A 82 -9.06 -39.02 -12.95
N PHE A 83 -8.54 -39.81 -12.02
CA PHE A 83 -7.23 -40.45 -12.14
C PHE A 83 -7.16 -41.75 -11.35
N ALA A 84 -6.28 -42.66 -11.78
CA ALA A 84 -5.99 -43.88 -11.04
C ALA A 84 -4.79 -43.69 -10.12
N TRP A 85 -4.85 -44.24 -8.91
CA TRP A 85 -3.76 -44.21 -7.93
C TRP A 85 -3.64 -45.56 -7.21
N THR A 86 -2.42 -45.96 -6.87
CA THR A 86 -2.11 -47.25 -6.23
C THR A 86 -1.14 -47.01 -5.08
N GLY A 87 -1.68 -46.51 -3.96
CA GLY A 87 -0.98 -46.25 -2.71
C GLY A 87 0.23 -45.30 -2.75
N GLY A 88 0.72 -44.95 -1.56
CA GLY A 88 1.90 -44.09 -1.37
C GLY A 88 1.57 -42.77 -0.66
N LYS A 89 2.22 -41.67 -1.05
CA LYS A 89 1.99 -40.31 -0.51
C LYS A 89 1.49 -39.37 -1.60
N ALA A 90 0.63 -38.44 -1.21
CA ALA A 90 0.11 -37.43 -2.13
C ALA A 90 0.04 -36.04 -1.47
N LYS A 91 0.57 -35.03 -2.18
CA LYS A 91 0.43 -33.62 -1.82
C LYS A 91 -0.16 -32.86 -3.00
N VAL A 92 -1.03 -31.90 -2.71
CA VAL A 92 -1.65 -31.03 -3.72
C VAL A 92 -1.35 -29.58 -3.43
N LYS A 93 -1.22 -28.79 -4.49
CA LYS A 93 -1.18 -27.34 -4.45
C LYS A 93 -2.04 -26.74 -5.56
N PHE A 94 -2.89 -25.78 -5.22
CA PHE A 94 -3.82 -25.18 -6.19
C PHE A 94 -4.17 -23.73 -5.85
N ALA A 95 -4.56 -22.97 -6.87
CA ALA A 95 -4.99 -21.57 -6.75
C ALA A 95 -6.06 -21.26 -7.81
N CYS A 96 -6.80 -20.18 -7.60
CA CYS A 96 -7.83 -19.69 -8.52
C CYS A 96 -7.83 -18.16 -8.50
N ASP A 97 -8.10 -17.51 -9.63
CA ASP A 97 -8.08 -16.04 -9.74
C ASP A 97 -8.91 -15.38 -8.64
N ASN A 98 -10.14 -15.85 -8.44
CA ASN A 98 -10.94 -15.48 -7.29
C ASN A 98 -11.22 -16.74 -6.48
N ILE A 99 -12.35 -17.40 -6.69
CA ILE A 99 -12.84 -18.38 -5.73
C ILE A 99 -12.66 -19.79 -6.26
N VAL A 100 -12.11 -20.67 -5.42
CA VAL A 100 -12.13 -22.12 -5.60
C VAL A 100 -12.46 -22.83 -4.31
N LYS A 101 -13.27 -23.88 -4.39
CA LYS A 101 -13.41 -24.91 -3.37
C LYS A 101 -13.08 -26.27 -3.97
N LEU A 102 -12.04 -26.93 -3.46
CA LEU A 102 -11.56 -28.23 -3.94
C LEU A 102 -12.11 -29.37 -3.09
N LYS A 103 -12.59 -30.41 -3.77
CA LYS A 103 -12.96 -31.71 -3.21
C LYS A 103 -12.17 -32.82 -3.87
N ILE A 104 -11.82 -33.83 -3.09
CA ILE A 104 -11.25 -35.09 -3.58
C ILE A 104 -12.13 -36.23 -3.05
N ASN A 105 -12.62 -37.09 -3.94
CA ASN A 105 -13.55 -38.17 -3.61
C ASN A 105 -14.77 -37.69 -2.77
N GLY A 106 -15.28 -36.49 -3.06
CA GLY A 106 -16.39 -35.86 -2.35
C GLY A 106 -16.04 -35.19 -1.01
N VAL A 107 -14.80 -35.33 -0.52
CA VAL A 107 -14.34 -34.73 0.74
C VAL A 107 -13.70 -33.36 0.48
N ASP A 108 -14.08 -32.36 1.27
CA ASP A 108 -13.53 -31.00 1.21
C ASP A 108 -12.03 -30.99 1.56
N VAL A 109 -11.20 -30.48 0.65
CA VAL A 109 -9.75 -30.32 0.84
C VAL A 109 -9.38 -28.92 1.32
N GLY A 110 -10.15 -27.92 0.87
CA GLY A 110 -9.94 -26.51 1.17
C GLY A 110 -10.41 -25.62 0.01
N GLY A 111 -10.23 -24.31 0.17
CA GLY A 111 -10.54 -23.34 -0.88
C GLY A 111 -9.66 -22.10 -0.76
N SER A 112 -9.59 -21.33 -1.84
CA SER A 112 -8.96 -20.00 -1.88
C SER A 112 -9.93 -19.02 -2.52
N SER A 113 -9.89 -17.76 -2.10
CA SER A 113 -10.55 -16.62 -2.76
C SER A 113 -9.54 -15.65 -3.41
N GLU A 114 -8.24 -15.91 -3.25
CA GLU A 114 -7.15 -15.09 -3.76
C GLU A 114 -6.10 -16.01 -4.40
N TRP A 115 -5.74 -15.76 -5.66
CA TRP A 115 -4.78 -16.61 -6.36
C TRP A 115 -3.39 -16.55 -5.75
N GLN A 116 -3.01 -15.43 -5.13
CA GLN A 116 -1.69 -15.17 -4.54
C GLN A 116 -1.38 -16.11 -3.36
N THR A 117 -2.41 -16.68 -2.73
CA THR A 117 -2.30 -17.59 -1.59
C THR A 117 -2.71 -19.01 -2.00
N PRO A 118 -1.84 -19.77 -2.67
CA PRO A 118 -2.16 -21.13 -3.11
C PRO A 118 -2.36 -22.05 -1.90
N VAL A 119 -3.36 -22.92 -1.96
CA VAL A 119 -3.63 -23.90 -0.91
C VAL A 119 -2.76 -25.12 -1.14
N GLU A 120 -1.90 -25.45 -0.18
CA GLU A 120 -1.12 -26.69 -0.15
C GLU A 120 -1.64 -27.65 0.93
N LYS A 121 -1.88 -28.92 0.56
CA LYS A 121 -2.38 -29.95 1.49
C LYS A 121 -1.76 -31.33 1.21
N ASP A 122 -1.45 -32.05 2.28
CA ASP A 122 -1.33 -33.51 2.21
C ASP A 122 -2.72 -34.12 2.05
N VAL A 123 -2.91 -34.86 0.96
CA VAL A 123 -4.20 -35.48 0.60
C VAL A 123 -4.09 -37.00 0.57
N THR A 124 -3.00 -37.57 1.10
CA THR A 124 -2.72 -39.01 1.08
C THR A 124 -3.90 -39.83 1.64
N LYS A 125 -4.50 -39.35 2.74
CA LYS A 125 -5.62 -40.04 3.41
C LYS A 125 -6.97 -39.90 2.69
N LEU A 126 -7.06 -39.04 1.68
CA LEU A 126 -8.29 -38.80 0.91
C LEU A 126 -8.35 -39.65 -0.35
N LEU A 127 -7.23 -40.27 -0.73
CA LEU A 127 -7.13 -41.09 -1.92
C LEU A 127 -7.31 -42.57 -1.57
N LYS A 128 -7.85 -43.34 -2.53
CA LYS A 128 -8.06 -44.78 -2.45
C LYS A 128 -7.38 -45.48 -3.62
N ASP A 129 -7.10 -46.77 -3.45
CA ASP A 129 -6.59 -47.58 -4.56
C ASP A 129 -7.63 -47.67 -5.69
N GLY A 130 -7.17 -47.51 -6.92
CA GLY A 130 -8.01 -47.44 -8.11
C GLY A 130 -8.43 -46.00 -8.45
N ASN A 131 -9.68 -45.82 -8.88
CA ASN A 131 -10.15 -44.54 -9.41
C ASN A 131 -10.46 -43.53 -8.30
N ASN A 132 -9.94 -42.32 -8.47
CA ASN A 132 -10.17 -41.15 -7.63
C ASN A 132 -10.71 -40.00 -8.47
N SER A 133 -11.57 -39.17 -7.88
CA SER A 133 -12.13 -37.98 -8.54
C SER A 133 -11.72 -36.70 -7.82
N ILE A 134 -11.47 -35.65 -8.60
CA ILE A 134 -11.22 -34.30 -8.14
C ILE A 134 -12.33 -33.40 -8.68
N GLU A 135 -12.87 -32.53 -7.82
CA GLU A 135 -13.83 -31.51 -8.18
C GLU A 135 -13.35 -30.16 -7.65
N ALA A 136 -13.13 -29.19 -8.54
CA ALA A 136 -12.86 -27.80 -8.19
C ALA A 136 -14.07 -26.95 -8.56
N ILE A 137 -14.80 -26.47 -7.56
CA ILE A 137 -15.90 -25.53 -7.74
C ILE A 137 -15.29 -24.14 -7.83
N VAL A 138 -15.38 -23.51 -8.99
CA VAL A 138 -14.69 -22.24 -9.29
C VAL A 138 -15.68 -21.13 -9.65
N GLU A 139 -15.45 -19.95 -9.11
CA GLU A 139 -16.24 -18.73 -9.34
C GLU A 139 -15.32 -17.55 -9.66
N ASN A 140 -15.79 -16.67 -10.54
CA ASN A 140 -15.07 -15.49 -10.99
C ASN A 140 -15.89 -14.22 -10.64
N GLU A 141 -15.22 -13.19 -10.13
CA GLU A 141 -15.81 -11.93 -9.68
C GLU A 141 -15.64 -10.79 -10.71
N GLY A 142 -15.03 -11.09 -11.87
CA GLY A 142 -14.84 -10.15 -12.99
C GLY A 142 -13.45 -10.33 -13.63
N GLY A 143 -13.14 -9.59 -14.70
CA GLY A 143 -11.80 -9.61 -15.28
C GLY A 143 -11.38 -10.96 -15.89
N VAL A 144 -10.15 -11.40 -15.60
CA VAL A 144 -9.56 -12.64 -16.12
C VAL A 144 -9.87 -13.79 -15.14
N ALA A 145 -10.22 -14.98 -15.63
CA ALA A 145 -10.48 -16.15 -14.77
C ALA A 145 -9.47 -17.26 -15.05
N GLY A 146 -9.02 -17.93 -14.00
CA GLY A 146 -8.17 -19.11 -14.14
C GLY A 146 -8.11 -19.92 -12.86
N PHE A 147 -8.06 -21.24 -13.00
CA PHE A 147 -7.76 -22.18 -11.94
C PHE A 147 -6.50 -22.96 -12.31
N VAL A 148 -5.57 -23.12 -11.36
CA VAL A 148 -4.34 -23.88 -11.57
C VAL A 148 -4.17 -24.93 -10.47
N PHE A 149 -3.72 -26.12 -10.85
CA PHE A 149 -3.64 -27.28 -9.98
C PHE A 149 -2.40 -28.11 -10.27
N LYS A 150 -1.71 -28.56 -9.21
CA LYS A 150 -0.67 -29.57 -9.30
C LYS A 150 -0.72 -30.50 -8.09
N MET A 151 -0.72 -31.81 -8.35
CA MET A 151 -0.60 -32.84 -7.33
C MET A 151 0.65 -33.68 -7.59
N ILE A 152 1.43 -33.90 -6.54
CA ILE A 152 2.59 -34.78 -6.50
C ILE A 152 2.12 -36.11 -5.92
N LEU A 153 2.32 -37.19 -6.66
CA LEU A 153 2.02 -38.56 -6.25
C LEU A 153 3.34 -39.33 -6.13
N ILE A 154 3.60 -39.90 -4.97
CA ILE A 154 4.79 -40.71 -4.69
C ILE A 154 4.30 -42.12 -4.40
N SER A 155 4.53 -43.08 -5.31
CA SER A 155 4.14 -44.47 -5.08
C SER A 155 4.97 -45.14 -3.98
N ALA A 156 4.53 -46.31 -3.52
CA ALA A 156 5.19 -47.03 -2.43
C ALA A 156 6.66 -47.41 -2.72
N ASP A 157 7.03 -47.55 -4.00
CA ASP A 157 8.39 -47.78 -4.48
C ASP A 157 9.23 -46.50 -4.63
N GLY A 158 8.68 -45.34 -4.29
CA GLY A 158 9.34 -44.04 -4.34
C GLY A 158 9.28 -43.34 -5.70
N LYS A 159 8.60 -43.91 -6.72
CA LYS A 159 8.43 -43.24 -8.01
C LYS A 159 7.49 -42.03 -7.89
N VAL A 160 7.92 -40.89 -8.43
CA VAL A 160 7.15 -39.64 -8.42
C VAL A 160 6.44 -39.44 -9.75
N THR A 161 5.14 -39.17 -9.71
CA THR A 161 4.33 -38.73 -10.85
C THR A 161 3.55 -37.46 -10.50
N TYR A 162 3.12 -36.74 -11.54
CA TYR A 162 2.47 -35.45 -11.39
C TYR A 162 1.12 -35.46 -12.10
N LEU A 163 0.10 -34.95 -11.41
CA LEU A 163 -1.21 -34.65 -11.99
C LEU A 163 -1.37 -33.13 -12.03
N VAL A 164 -1.67 -32.57 -13.20
CA VAL A 164 -1.70 -31.12 -13.43
C VAL A 164 -3.04 -30.67 -14.01
N SER A 165 -3.35 -29.38 -13.90
CA SER A 165 -4.40 -28.75 -14.70
C SER A 165 -3.97 -28.63 -16.17
N ASP A 166 -4.67 -29.33 -17.04
CA ASP A 166 -4.42 -29.39 -18.48
C ASP A 166 -5.73 -29.66 -19.27
N ASP A 167 -5.62 -30.02 -20.55
CA ASP A 167 -6.77 -30.29 -21.44
C ASP A 167 -7.56 -31.55 -21.10
N SER A 168 -7.07 -32.38 -20.19
CA SER A 168 -7.75 -33.59 -19.75
C SER A 168 -8.81 -33.34 -18.66
N TRP A 169 -8.90 -32.11 -18.17
CA TRP A 169 -9.97 -31.66 -17.26
C TRP A 169 -11.26 -31.35 -18.02
N LYS A 170 -12.39 -31.49 -17.33
CA LYS A 170 -13.72 -31.18 -17.88
C LYS A 170 -14.38 -30.07 -17.07
N ALA A 171 -15.19 -29.24 -17.72
CA ALA A 171 -15.96 -28.19 -17.07
C ALA A 171 -17.47 -28.50 -17.12
N VAL A 172 -18.13 -28.48 -15.96
CA VAL A 172 -19.59 -28.56 -15.83
C VAL A 172 -20.10 -27.20 -15.36
N GLU A 173 -20.94 -26.56 -16.17
CA GLU A 173 -21.54 -25.26 -15.84
C GLU A 173 -22.58 -25.41 -14.72
N SER A 174 -22.55 -24.48 -13.75
CA SER A 174 -23.54 -24.47 -12.66
C SER A 174 -24.95 -24.31 -13.19
N GLY A 175 -25.88 -25.13 -12.69
CA GLY A 175 -27.27 -25.15 -13.16
C GLY A 175 -27.53 -25.99 -14.43
N LYS A 176 -26.49 -26.52 -15.08
CA LYS A 176 -26.61 -27.44 -16.24
C LYS A 176 -26.06 -28.84 -15.90
N ALA A 177 -26.75 -29.52 -14.99
CA ALA A 177 -26.36 -30.85 -14.52
C ALA A 177 -26.19 -31.83 -15.70
N GLY A 178 -25.01 -32.47 -15.78
CA GLY A 178 -24.76 -33.61 -16.68
C GLY A 178 -24.15 -33.30 -18.06
N LYS A 179 -23.99 -32.04 -18.46
CA LYS A 179 -23.34 -31.70 -19.75
C LYS A 179 -21.92 -31.18 -19.55
N ALA A 180 -20.96 -32.09 -19.44
CA ALA A 180 -19.55 -31.75 -19.39
C ALA A 180 -19.07 -31.16 -20.73
N SER A 181 -18.28 -30.10 -20.64
CA SER A 181 -17.62 -29.42 -21.77
C SER A 181 -16.10 -29.46 -21.60
N ALA A 182 -15.37 -29.25 -22.68
CA ALA A 182 -13.91 -29.10 -22.62
C ALA A 182 -13.55 -27.81 -21.88
N ILE A 183 -12.42 -27.83 -21.16
CA ILE A 183 -11.85 -26.63 -20.57
C ILE A 183 -11.17 -25.74 -21.63
N LYS A 184 -10.97 -24.48 -21.29
CA LYS A 184 -10.07 -23.55 -22.01
C LYS A 184 -8.78 -23.42 -21.21
N LYS A 185 -7.62 -23.58 -21.87
CA LYS A 185 -6.32 -23.15 -21.32
C LYS A 185 -6.25 -21.63 -21.46
N VAL A 186 -6.12 -20.95 -20.32
CA VAL A 186 -6.12 -19.49 -20.22
C VAL A 186 -4.70 -18.95 -20.29
N ALA A 187 -3.77 -19.55 -19.54
CA ALA A 187 -2.36 -19.17 -19.52
C ALA A 187 -1.48 -20.35 -19.04
N LYS A 188 -0.17 -20.27 -19.20
CA LYS A 188 0.77 -21.20 -18.55
C LYS A 188 1.03 -20.72 -17.13
N LEU A 189 1.39 -21.65 -16.23
CA LEU A 189 1.98 -21.25 -14.94
C LEU A 189 3.23 -20.40 -15.20
N GLY A 190 3.33 -19.24 -14.54
CA GLY A 190 4.39 -18.25 -14.77
C GLY A 190 3.98 -17.05 -15.61
N ASP A 191 2.91 -17.18 -16.40
CA ASP A 191 2.41 -16.06 -17.20
C ASP A 191 1.64 -15.05 -16.32
N ASP A 192 1.66 -13.78 -16.72
CA ASP A 192 0.86 -12.72 -16.11
C ASP A 192 -0.65 -12.98 -16.28
N PRO A 193 -1.51 -12.53 -15.34
CA PRO A 193 -1.19 -11.73 -14.15
C PRO A 193 -0.71 -12.57 -12.94
N TRP A 194 -0.69 -13.90 -13.06
CA TRP A 194 -0.60 -14.78 -11.90
C TRP A 194 0.82 -15.23 -11.52
N GLY A 195 1.77 -15.20 -12.46
CA GLY A 195 3.14 -15.64 -12.20
C GLY A 195 3.24 -17.10 -11.74
N ASN A 196 4.29 -17.42 -10.98
CA ASN A 196 4.66 -18.80 -10.61
C ASN A 196 4.08 -19.25 -9.25
N VAL A 197 2.75 -19.16 -9.11
CA VAL A 197 2.05 -19.34 -7.83
C VAL A 197 2.26 -20.70 -7.16
N LEU A 198 2.32 -21.78 -7.93
CA LEU A 198 2.48 -23.11 -7.36
C LEU A 198 3.95 -23.43 -7.02
N THR A 199 4.90 -22.72 -7.62
CA THR A 199 6.34 -23.01 -7.53
C THR A 199 7.10 -21.99 -6.71
N GLY A 200 6.41 -21.16 -5.92
CA GLY A 200 7.05 -20.26 -4.96
C GLY A 200 7.79 -19.08 -5.61
N GLU A 201 7.51 -18.83 -6.89
CA GLU A 201 7.90 -17.60 -7.59
C GLU A 201 6.63 -16.81 -7.99
N SER A 202 5.58 -16.85 -7.16
CA SER A 202 4.56 -15.80 -7.24
C SER A 202 5.07 -14.53 -6.57
N PRO A 203 4.56 -13.37 -6.98
CA PRO A 203 4.81 -12.13 -6.25
C PRO A 203 4.29 -12.31 -4.83
N SER A 204 5.22 -12.36 -3.87
CA SER A 204 4.99 -12.07 -2.44
C SER A 204 3.78 -12.72 -1.76
N GLY A 205 3.99 -13.82 -1.02
CA GLY A 205 2.94 -14.37 -0.14
C GLY A 205 3.30 -15.57 0.74
N GLY A 206 4.19 -15.37 1.72
CA GLY A 206 4.21 -16.14 2.99
C GLY A 206 5.11 -17.39 3.08
N GLY A 207 5.98 -17.43 4.10
CA GLY A 207 6.42 -18.71 4.70
C GLY A 207 7.91 -19.00 4.81
N ALA A 208 8.79 -18.02 4.75
CA ALA A 208 10.07 -18.04 5.46
C ALA A 208 10.20 -16.67 6.11
N ASN A 209 10.62 -16.58 7.38
CA ASN A 209 11.02 -15.30 7.96
C ASN A 209 12.21 -14.78 7.16
N ALA A 210 11.95 -14.07 6.07
CA ALA A 210 12.98 -13.34 5.35
C ALA A 210 13.56 -12.36 6.36
N LEU A 211 14.84 -12.55 6.65
CA LEU A 211 15.59 -11.68 7.55
C LEU A 211 15.48 -10.26 7.01
N PHE A 212 15.17 -9.30 7.89
CA PHE A 212 15.32 -7.91 7.53
C PHE A 212 16.78 -7.66 7.17
N LYS A 213 17.03 -6.88 6.12
CA LYS A 213 18.36 -6.36 5.86
C LYS A 213 18.39 -4.89 6.25
N VAL A 214 19.36 -4.53 7.09
CA VAL A 214 19.55 -3.18 7.61
C VAL A 214 21.05 -2.86 7.73
N PRO A 215 21.47 -1.59 7.71
CA PRO A 215 22.87 -1.24 7.94
C PRO A 215 23.36 -1.69 9.32
N GLU A 216 24.68 -1.78 9.45
CA GLU A 216 25.31 -2.15 10.72
C GLU A 216 24.84 -1.26 11.87
N GLY A 217 24.52 -1.90 13.00
CA GLY A 217 24.08 -1.21 14.22
C GLY A 217 22.61 -0.81 14.22
N PHE A 218 21.84 -1.06 13.16
CA PHE A 218 20.39 -0.84 13.17
C PHE A 218 19.61 -2.08 13.62
N GLN A 219 18.46 -1.84 14.23
CA GLN A 219 17.54 -2.87 14.71
C GLN A 219 16.11 -2.53 14.26
N VAL A 220 15.35 -3.55 13.88
CA VAL A 220 13.92 -3.46 13.56
C VAL A 220 13.10 -4.15 14.65
N GLU A 221 12.06 -3.48 15.14
CA GLU A 221 11.05 -4.03 16.03
C GLU A 221 9.69 -4.03 15.33
N LYS A 222 8.97 -5.15 15.35
CA LYS A 222 7.55 -5.21 14.99
C LYS A 222 6.74 -4.77 16.20
N LEU A 223 5.99 -3.70 16.04
CA LEU A 223 5.20 -3.08 17.10
C LEU A 223 3.80 -3.64 17.17
N PHE A 224 3.17 -3.83 16.01
CA PHE A 224 1.77 -4.21 15.95
C PHE A 224 1.44 -4.93 14.64
N THR A 225 0.70 -6.03 14.72
CA THR A 225 0.07 -6.68 13.57
C THR A 225 -1.41 -6.30 13.56
N VAL A 226 -1.84 -5.59 12.51
CA VAL A 226 -3.17 -4.99 12.45
C VAL A 226 -4.22 -6.09 12.24
N PRO A 227 -5.25 -6.23 13.11
CA PRO A 227 -6.35 -7.15 12.84
C PRO A 227 -7.18 -6.67 11.63
N LYS A 228 -6.82 -7.13 10.42
CA LYS A 228 -7.34 -6.63 9.12
C LYS A 228 -8.85 -6.48 9.07
N GLU A 229 -9.60 -7.48 9.55
CA GLU A 229 -11.07 -7.45 9.54
C GLU A 229 -11.68 -6.31 10.37
N LYS A 230 -11.00 -5.92 11.46
CA LYS A 230 -11.44 -4.89 12.39
C LYS A 230 -10.87 -3.52 12.07
N LEU A 231 -9.58 -3.47 11.73
CA LEU A 231 -8.81 -2.22 11.64
C LEU A 231 -8.32 -1.89 10.21
N GLY A 232 -8.67 -2.71 9.22
CA GLY A 232 -8.39 -2.46 7.81
C GLY A 232 -6.92 -2.65 7.43
N SER A 233 -6.53 -1.97 6.35
CA SER A 233 -5.17 -1.96 5.82
C SER A 233 -4.64 -0.53 5.85
N TRP A 234 -3.61 -0.28 6.64
CA TRP A 234 -3.09 1.05 6.94
C TRP A 234 -2.16 1.55 5.84
N VAL A 235 -2.39 2.78 5.40
CA VAL A 235 -1.69 3.37 4.24
C VAL A 235 -0.96 4.68 4.52
N CYS A 236 -1.30 5.39 5.60
CA CYS A 236 -0.61 6.62 5.97
C CYS A 236 -0.54 6.80 7.49
N LEU A 237 0.47 7.56 7.92
CA LEU A 237 0.86 7.81 9.29
C LEU A 237 1.09 9.32 9.51
N THR A 238 0.85 9.80 10.73
CA THR A 238 1.36 11.09 11.22
C THR A 238 1.66 10.99 12.71
N VAL A 239 2.45 11.90 13.25
CA VAL A 239 2.70 12.02 14.68
C VAL A 239 1.88 13.17 15.27
N ASP A 240 1.22 12.94 16.40
CA ASP A 240 0.45 13.96 17.13
C ASP A 240 1.33 14.79 18.09
N PRO A 241 0.82 15.88 18.69
CA PRO A 241 1.59 16.71 19.60
C PRO A 241 2.09 15.99 20.86
N LYS A 242 1.44 14.89 21.28
CA LYS A 242 1.84 14.08 22.43
C LYS A 242 2.86 12.99 22.06
N GLY A 243 3.24 12.87 20.78
CA GLY A 243 4.20 11.88 20.29
C GLY A 243 3.58 10.52 19.99
N ARG A 244 2.25 10.42 19.92
CA ARG A 244 1.52 9.22 19.48
C ARG A 244 1.41 9.22 17.96
N ILE A 245 1.31 8.04 17.38
CA ILE A 245 1.13 7.90 15.93
C ILE A 245 -0.36 7.83 15.63
N ILE A 246 -0.81 8.46 14.55
CA ILE A 246 -2.15 8.30 13.99
C ILE A 246 -1.99 7.60 12.65
N ALA A 247 -2.76 6.54 12.42
CA ALA A 247 -2.80 5.80 11.16
C ALA A 247 -4.20 5.86 10.53
N SER A 248 -4.27 5.85 9.20
CA SER A 248 -5.54 5.64 8.47
C SER A 248 -5.54 4.30 7.78
N ASP A 249 -6.68 3.61 7.82
CA ASP A 249 -6.93 2.57 6.83
C ASP A 249 -7.26 3.17 5.45
N GLN A 250 -7.01 2.39 4.40
CA GLN A 250 -7.29 2.77 3.01
C GLN A 250 -8.78 2.70 2.66
N GLY A 251 -9.54 1.87 3.37
CA GLY A 251 -10.95 1.59 3.12
C GLY A 251 -11.86 2.39 4.05
N ASP A 252 -12.77 1.69 4.70
CA ASP A 252 -13.87 2.25 5.48
C ASP A 252 -13.77 2.01 7.00
N LYS A 253 -12.62 1.57 7.51
CA LYS A 253 -12.48 1.10 8.90
C LYS A 253 -12.21 2.22 9.90
N GLY A 254 -11.55 3.29 9.50
CA GLY A 254 -11.38 4.53 10.24
C GLY A 254 -9.93 4.95 10.51
N LEU A 255 -9.80 5.92 11.42
CA LEU A 255 -8.51 6.38 11.92
C LEU A 255 -8.19 5.72 13.27
N TYR A 256 -6.90 5.44 13.51
CA TYR A 256 -6.41 4.78 14.71
C TYR A 256 -5.31 5.59 15.36
N ARG A 257 -5.29 5.61 16.68
CA ARG A 257 -4.22 6.20 17.48
C ARG A 257 -3.40 5.10 18.13
N ILE A 258 -2.09 5.22 18.00
CA ILE A 258 -1.11 4.24 18.48
C ILE A 258 -0.22 4.92 19.51
N THR A 259 -0.25 4.40 20.74
CA THR A 259 0.68 4.77 21.80
C THR A 259 1.77 3.71 21.89
N VAL A 260 3.02 4.13 21.69
CA VAL A 260 4.19 3.25 21.68
C VAL A 260 5.06 3.50 22.92
N PRO A 261 5.54 2.46 23.62
CA PRO A 261 6.61 2.61 24.61
C PRO A 261 7.87 3.17 23.94
N ALA A 262 8.65 3.98 24.65
CA ALA A 262 9.92 4.48 24.14
C ALA A 262 10.89 3.31 23.81
N PRO A 263 11.83 3.47 22.86
CA PRO A 263 12.83 2.47 22.54
C PRO A 263 13.55 1.94 23.78
N GLY A 264 13.65 0.61 23.90
CA GLY A 264 14.30 -0.06 25.03
C GLY A 264 13.50 -0.05 26.36
N VAL A 265 12.32 0.58 26.40
CA VAL A 265 11.43 0.55 27.56
C VAL A 265 10.40 -0.56 27.39
N ALA A 266 10.32 -1.46 28.37
CA ALA A 266 9.32 -2.52 28.39
C ALA A 266 7.89 -1.96 28.47
N GLY A 267 6.99 -2.53 27.69
CA GLY A 267 5.57 -2.17 27.69
C GLY A 267 4.90 -2.63 26.40
N ASP A 268 3.57 -2.58 26.39
CA ASP A 268 2.78 -2.92 25.22
C ASP A 268 2.46 -1.68 24.39
N VAL A 269 2.46 -1.86 23.07
CA VAL A 269 1.84 -0.93 22.12
C VAL A 269 0.34 -0.97 22.34
N LYS A 270 -0.30 0.20 22.39
CA LYS A 270 -1.75 0.32 22.52
C LYS A 270 -2.33 0.99 21.28
N VAL A 271 -3.34 0.37 20.68
CA VAL A 271 -4.04 0.89 19.51
C VAL A 271 -5.51 1.09 19.86
N GLU A 272 -5.99 2.31 19.67
CA GLU A 272 -7.39 2.70 19.87
C GLU A 272 -7.97 3.28 18.57
N LYS A 273 -9.25 3.01 18.29
CA LYS A 273 -9.96 3.66 17.19
C LYS A 273 -10.36 5.07 17.61
N LEU A 274 -10.07 6.06 16.76
CA LEU A 274 -10.51 7.44 16.96
C LEU A 274 -12.02 7.55 16.77
N ASP A 275 -12.67 8.30 17.65
CA ASP A 275 -14.12 8.49 17.65
C ASP A 275 -14.52 9.57 16.65
N VAL A 276 -14.29 9.30 15.37
CA VAL A 276 -14.55 10.22 14.28
C VAL A 276 -15.01 9.46 13.05
N LYS A 277 -16.00 10.01 12.33
CA LYS A 277 -16.48 9.46 11.05
C LYS A 277 -15.54 9.89 9.93
N MET A 278 -14.33 9.35 9.93
CA MET A 278 -13.29 9.63 8.95
C MET A 278 -12.51 8.35 8.63
N SER A 279 -12.19 8.13 7.35
CA SER A 279 -11.54 6.92 6.81
C SER A 279 -10.94 7.23 5.43
N ALA A 280 -10.23 6.29 4.81
CA ALA A 280 -9.69 6.41 3.45
C ALA A 280 -8.75 7.61 3.26
N ALA A 281 -8.07 8.05 4.32
CA ALA A 281 -7.05 9.06 4.21
C ALA A 281 -5.81 8.45 3.54
N GLN A 282 -5.20 9.22 2.65
CA GLN A 282 -3.89 8.91 2.07
C GLN A 282 -2.84 9.98 2.39
N GLY A 283 -3.23 11.02 3.13
CA GLY A 283 -2.31 11.96 3.75
C GLY A 283 -2.87 12.47 5.08
N LEU A 284 -2.01 12.57 6.08
CA LEU A 284 -2.33 13.07 7.41
C LEU A 284 -1.31 14.12 7.82
N LEU A 285 -1.76 15.21 8.43
CA LEU A 285 -0.88 16.24 9.00
C LEU A 285 -1.52 16.81 10.25
N TYR A 286 -0.85 16.68 11.39
CA TYR A 286 -1.24 17.43 12.58
C TYR A 286 -0.56 18.80 12.60
N ALA A 287 -1.33 19.87 12.44
CA ALA A 287 -0.83 21.25 12.42
C ALA A 287 -1.92 22.21 12.88
N PHE A 288 -1.56 23.43 13.29
CA PHE A 288 -2.54 24.48 13.65
C PHE A 288 -3.61 24.03 14.68
N GLY A 289 -3.23 23.13 15.60
CA GLY A 289 -4.14 22.55 16.59
C GLY A 289 -5.24 21.66 16.01
N SER A 290 -5.08 21.16 14.78
CA SER A 290 -6.06 20.36 14.06
C SER A 290 -5.38 19.16 13.37
N LEU A 291 -6.14 18.11 13.10
CA LEU A 291 -5.70 17.05 12.19
C LEU A 291 -6.26 17.33 10.78
N TYR A 292 -5.36 17.57 9.83
CA TYR A 292 -5.69 17.69 8.43
C TYR A 292 -5.62 16.31 7.76
N VAL A 293 -6.61 16.03 6.93
CA VAL A 293 -6.82 14.71 6.34
C VAL A 293 -7.07 14.88 4.85
N SER A 294 -6.15 14.36 4.04
CA SER A 294 -6.31 14.23 2.59
C SER A 294 -7.00 12.90 2.30
N VAL A 295 -8.26 12.98 1.91
CA VAL A 295 -9.13 11.82 1.69
C VAL A 295 -9.15 11.47 0.21
N ASN A 296 -8.92 10.20 -0.09
CA ASN A 296 -8.90 9.65 -1.45
C ASN A 296 -9.85 8.44 -1.52
N GLY A 297 -11.14 8.69 -1.26
CA GLY A 297 -12.18 7.66 -1.23
C GLY A 297 -13.30 7.98 -0.23
N GLY A 298 -14.07 6.95 0.14
CA GLY A 298 -15.06 7.02 1.21
C GLY A 298 -16.07 8.16 1.07
N GLN A 299 -16.09 9.06 2.06
CA GLN A 299 -17.02 10.19 2.18
C GLN A 299 -16.79 11.34 1.16
N GLY A 300 -15.88 11.14 0.21
CA GLY A 300 -15.62 12.04 -0.90
C GLY A 300 -14.19 12.58 -0.88
N SER A 301 -13.58 12.61 -2.06
CA SER A 301 -12.21 13.08 -2.22
C SER A 301 -12.06 14.57 -1.84
N GLY A 302 -11.00 14.92 -1.10
CA GLY A 302 -10.79 16.29 -0.66
C GLY A 302 -9.89 16.46 0.56
N LEU A 303 -9.64 17.73 0.90
CA LEU A 303 -8.96 18.13 2.13
C LEU A 303 -10.00 18.39 3.22
N TYR A 304 -9.82 17.72 4.35
CA TYR A 304 -10.66 17.82 5.55
C TYR A 304 -9.84 18.31 6.74
N ARG A 305 -10.52 18.94 7.70
CA ARG A 305 -9.97 19.34 8.99
C ARG A 305 -10.80 18.75 10.11
N LEU A 306 -10.11 18.15 11.06
CA LEU A 306 -10.65 17.53 12.26
C LEU A 306 -10.17 18.30 13.49
N ARG A 307 -11.08 18.59 14.42
CA ARG A 307 -10.77 19.31 15.67
C ARG A 307 -11.38 18.62 16.87
N ASP A 308 -10.64 18.72 17.98
CA ASP A 308 -11.10 18.45 19.34
C ASP A 308 -11.54 19.80 19.93
N THR A 309 -12.85 20.05 19.99
CA THR A 309 -13.40 21.34 20.46
C THR A 309 -13.76 21.32 21.94
N ASN A 310 -13.79 20.14 22.56
CA ASN A 310 -14.15 19.94 23.97
C ASN A 310 -12.95 19.52 24.85
N ASN A 311 -11.77 19.31 24.26
CA ASN A 311 -10.51 18.85 24.87
C ASN A 311 -10.59 17.46 25.52
N ASP A 312 -11.40 16.55 24.97
CA ASP A 312 -11.51 15.17 25.45
C ASP A 312 -10.51 14.20 24.79
N ASP A 313 -9.59 14.74 23.98
CA ASP A 313 -8.61 13.98 23.22
C ASP A 313 -9.27 13.07 22.18
N GLN A 314 -10.42 13.47 21.61
CA GLN A 314 -11.07 12.91 20.42
C GLN A 314 -11.45 14.03 19.44
N PHE A 315 -11.75 13.68 18.19
CA PHE A 315 -12.14 14.68 17.17
C PHE A 315 -13.66 14.70 16.99
N ASP A 316 -14.31 15.75 17.47
CA ASP A 316 -15.77 15.92 17.41
C ASP A 316 -16.23 16.82 16.24
N GLU A 317 -15.36 17.66 15.69
CA GLU A 317 -15.64 18.49 14.51
C GLU A 317 -14.95 17.92 13.26
N VAL A 318 -15.70 17.76 12.16
CA VAL A 318 -15.19 17.37 10.84
C VAL A 318 -15.68 18.37 9.79
N VAL A 319 -14.76 19.07 9.14
CA VAL A 319 -15.07 20.06 8.09
C VAL A 319 -14.32 19.72 6.80
N LYS A 320 -15.04 19.61 5.68
CA LYS A 320 -14.43 19.57 4.35
C LYS A 320 -14.00 20.99 3.97
N LEU A 321 -12.71 21.22 3.83
CA LEU A 321 -12.15 22.52 3.46
C LEU A 321 -12.18 22.72 1.94
N LYS A 322 -11.84 21.68 1.18
CA LYS A 322 -11.80 21.75 -0.29
C LYS A 322 -12.10 20.39 -0.92
N GLU A 323 -12.85 20.41 -2.01
CA GLU A 323 -12.94 19.25 -2.90
C GLU A 323 -11.71 19.15 -3.80
N LEU A 324 -11.13 17.95 -3.85
CA LEU A 324 -10.03 17.59 -4.74
C LEU A 324 -10.57 16.56 -5.71
N ARG A 325 -10.85 16.98 -6.95
CA ARG A 325 -11.53 16.13 -7.94
C ARG A 325 -10.57 15.11 -8.54
N GLY A 326 -10.42 14.00 -7.84
CA GLY A 326 -9.59 12.86 -8.23
C GLY A 326 -9.83 11.68 -7.31
N GLY A 327 -9.29 10.52 -7.65
CA GLY A 327 -9.43 9.35 -6.81
C GLY A 327 -8.61 8.14 -7.28
N GLY A 328 -8.65 7.08 -6.48
CA GLY A 328 -7.95 5.83 -6.78
C GLY A 328 -6.45 5.93 -6.47
N GLU A 329 -5.64 5.12 -7.14
CA GLU A 329 -4.20 5.04 -6.84
C GLU A 329 -3.44 6.35 -7.13
N HIS A 330 -3.96 7.21 -8.03
CA HIS A 330 -3.34 8.48 -8.47
C HIS A 330 -4.16 9.71 -8.03
N GLY A 331 -4.70 9.65 -6.81
CA GLY A 331 -5.60 10.65 -6.24
C GLY A 331 -4.85 11.76 -5.46
N PRO A 332 -5.53 12.46 -4.55
CA PRO A 332 -4.86 13.31 -3.57
C PRO A 332 -4.18 12.47 -2.49
N HIS A 333 -2.96 12.85 -2.08
CA HIS A 333 -2.13 12.05 -1.18
C HIS A 333 -1.59 12.89 -0.01
N ALA A 334 -0.27 12.94 0.18
CA ALA A 334 0.35 13.45 1.39
C ALA A 334 0.19 14.96 1.64
N LEU A 335 0.39 15.34 2.90
CA LEU A 335 0.32 16.70 3.43
C LEU A 335 1.59 17.03 4.21
N ARG A 336 2.15 18.23 4.01
CA ARG A 336 3.26 18.74 4.81
C ARG A 336 3.02 20.19 5.21
N LEU A 337 3.60 20.61 6.33
CA LEU A 337 3.63 22.02 6.70
C LEU A 337 4.62 22.76 5.79
N SER A 338 4.30 23.96 5.33
CA SER A 338 5.27 24.78 4.59
C SER A 338 6.48 25.15 5.45
N PRO A 339 7.64 25.47 4.86
CA PRO A 339 8.87 25.81 5.60
C PRO A 339 8.70 26.94 6.63
N ASP A 340 7.84 27.93 6.32
CA ASP A 340 7.53 29.06 7.21
C ASP A 340 6.54 28.72 8.33
N GLY A 341 5.99 27.50 8.34
CA GLY A 341 5.04 27.03 9.33
C GLY A 341 3.63 27.59 9.21
N LYS A 342 3.30 28.30 8.12
CA LYS A 342 2.05 29.09 7.99
C LYS A 342 1.01 28.50 7.05
N SER A 343 1.37 27.50 6.27
CA SER A 343 0.51 26.94 5.23
C SER A 343 0.69 25.42 5.14
N ILE A 344 -0.21 24.79 4.41
CA ILE A 344 -0.22 23.36 4.15
C ILE A 344 0.15 23.16 2.68
N LEU A 345 1.10 22.28 2.44
CA LEU A 345 1.42 21.74 1.13
C LEU A 345 0.69 20.41 0.97
N ILE A 346 0.17 20.16 -0.23
CA ILE A 346 -0.52 18.92 -0.58
C ILE A 346 -0.07 18.46 -1.96
N VAL A 347 0.18 17.15 -2.09
CA VAL A 347 0.46 16.50 -3.37
C VAL A 347 -0.78 15.78 -3.90
N CYS A 348 -0.96 15.82 -5.22
CA CYS A 348 -2.08 15.24 -5.91
C CYS A 348 -1.60 14.60 -7.21
N GLY A 349 -1.78 13.27 -7.34
CA GLY A 349 -1.40 12.54 -8.54
C GLY A 349 -2.18 12.98 -9.78
N ASN A 350 -1.72 12.53 -10.95
CA ASN A 350 -2.22 12.98 -12.25
C ASN A 350 -3.69 12.67 -12.55
N HIS A 351 -4.37 11.83 -11.76
CA HIS A 351 -5.82 11.60 -11.89
C HIS A 351 -6.64 12.57 -11.03
N THR A 352 -5.98 13.53 -10.39
CA THR A 352 -6.62 14.60 -9.64
C THR A 352 -6.54 15.88 -10.45
N LEU A 353 -7.69 16.50 -10.72
CA LEU A 353 -7.74 17.81 -11.33
C LEU A 353 -7.28 18.87 -10.30
N PRO A 354 -6.63 19.94 -10.76
CA PRO A 354 -6.37 21.10 -9.90
C PRO A 354 -7.65 21.59 -9.21
N PRO A 355 -7.55 22.10 -7.97
CA PRO A 355 -8.71 22.57 -7.21
C PRO A 355 -9.47 23.62 -8.01
N GLU A 356 -10.80 23.59 -7.98
CA GLU A 356 -11.58 24.62 -8.69
C GLU A 356 -11.32 26.01 -8.11
N ASN A 357 -11.24 27.02 -8.99
CA ASN A 357 -11.07 28.42 -8.63
C ASN A 357 -9.86 28.68 -7.72
N PHE A 358 -8.73 28.00 -7.95
CA PHE A 358 -7.49 28.29 -7.22
C PHE A 358 -6.99 29.71 -7.51
N ASN A 359 -6.43 30.35 -6.49
CA ASN A 359 -6.13 31.78 -6.45
C ASN A 359 -4.89 32.10 -7.28
N ALA A 360 -3.80 31.34 -7.12
CA ALA A 360 -2.49 31.63 -7.70
C ALA A 360 -1.85 30.38 -8.35
N SER A 361 -0.93 30.59 -9.29
CA SER A 361 -0.07 29.51 -9.79
C SER A 361 1.29 30.10 -10.09
N ARG A 362 2.34 29.44 -9.62
CA ARG A 362 3.73 29.77 -9.94
C ARG A 362 4.11 29.33 -11.34
N LEU A 363 3.35 28.39 -11.90
CA LEU A 363 3.44 27.98 -13.30
C LEU A 363 2.46 28.75 -14.18
N PRO A 364 2.79 28.95 -15.46
CA PRO A 364 1.82 29.35 -16.46
C PRO A 364 0.61 28.40 -16.50
N ARG A 365 -0.61 28.96 -16.55
CA ARG A 365 -1.88 28.18 -16.51
C ARG A 365 -2.33 27.68 -17.89
N ASN A 366 -1.51 27.85 -18.93
CA ASN A 366 -1.79 27.41 -20.30
C ASN A 366 -1.37 25.95 -20.50
N TRP A 367 -2.05 25.02 -19.84
CA TRP A 367 -1.73 23.58 -19.87
C TRP A 367 -2.21 22.85 -21.14
N ARG A 368 -2.40 23.57 -22.24
CA ARG A 368 -2.71 22.94 -23.52
C ARG A 368 -1.45 22.25 -24.03
N GLU A 369 -1.63 21.08 -24.64
CA GLU A 369 -0.55 20.27 -25.20
C GLU A 369 -0.63 20.31 -26.73
N ASP A 370 0.32 21.01 -27.35
CA ASP A 370 0.45 21.08 -28.80
C ASP A 370 1.52 20.09 -29.26
N HIS A 371 1.10 18.91 -29.74
CA HIS A 371 2.03 17.91 -30.26
C HIS A 371 2.10 17.98 -31.79
N LEU A 372 3.32 17.97 -32.33
CA LEU A 372 3.54 17.94 -33.78
C LEU A 372 3.03 16.63 -34.41
N LEU A 373 3.16 15.52 -33.69
CA LEU A 373 2.70 14.20 -34.10
C LEU A 373 1.58 13.71 -33.18
N PRO A 374 0.68 12.84 -33.68
CA PRO A 374 -0.30 12.19 -32.82
C PRO A 374 0.38 11.51 -31.63
N ARG A 375 -0.10 11.80 -30.43
CA ARG A 375 0.31 11.11 -29.21
C ARG A 375 -0.09 9.64 -29.30
N GLN A 376 0.82 8.76 -28.91
CA GLN A 376 0.46 7.41 -28.51
C GLN A 376 0.09 7.46 -27.03
N TRP A 377 -1.16 7.13 -26.73
CA TRP A 377 -1.64 7.09 -25.36
C TRP A 377 -1.00 5.94 -24.59
N ASP A 378 -1.08 6.02 -23.26
CA ASP A 378 -0.75 4.90 -22.38
C ASP A 378 -1.38 3.60 -22.90
N ALA A 379 -0.56 2.57 -23.12
CA ALA A 379 -0.95 1.33 -23.78
C ALA A 379 -1.99 0.53 -22.98
N ASN A 380 -1.99 0.67 -21.65
CA ASN A 380 -2.99 0.06 -20.77
C ASN A 380 -4.18 0.99 -20.51
N GLY A 381 -4.15 2.21 -21.05
CA GLY A 381 -5.23 3.18 -20.97
C GLY A 381 -5.31 3.95 -19.66
N HIS A 382 -4.36 3.76 -18.73
CA HIS A 382 -4.42 4.27 -17.35
C HIS A 382 -4.73 5.76 -17.27
N ALA A 383 -3.92 6.60 -17.94
CA ALA A 383 -4.07 8.06 -17.96
C ALA A 383 -4.60 8.60 -19.31
N ARG A 384 -5.37 7.79 -20.06
CA ARG A 384 -5.83 8.19 -21.39
C ARG A 384 -6.78 9.39 -21.30
N GLY A 385 -6.49 10.44 -22.07
CA GLY A 385 -7.27 11.68 -22.09
C GLY A 385 -6.90 12.70 -21.01
N ILE A 386 -6.03 12.33 -20.07
CA ILE A 386 -5.51 13.25 -19.05
C ILE A 386 -4.37 14.06 -19.66
N LEU A 387 -4.43 15.38 -19.49
CA LEU A 387 -3.45 16.34 -19.97
C LEU A 387 -2.72 17.01 -18.80
N ALA A 388 -1.76 17.86 -19.13
CA ALA A 388 -1.14 18.80 -18.20
C ALA A 388 -2.21 19.55 -17.37
N PRO A 389 -1.92 19.88 -16.10
CA PRO A 389 -0.60 19.85 -15.48
C PRO A 389 -0.14 18.44 -15.03
N GLY A 390 -1.02 17.44 -15.11
CA GLY A 390 -0.76 16.13 -14.50
C GLY A 390 -0.78 16.22 -12.99
N GLY A 391 0.06 15.43 -12.32
CA GLY A 391 0.26 15.53 -10.88
C GLY A 391 0.83 16.90 -10.52
N TYR A 392 0.46 17.40 -9.35
CA TYR A 392 0.82 18.73 -8.89
C TYR A 392 0.98 18.81 -7.36
N VAL A 393 1.78 19.79 -6.95
CA VAL A 393 1.85 20.25 -5.57
C VAL A 393 1.12 21.59 -5.43
N ALA A 394 0.19 21.66 -4.48
CA ALA A 394 -0.52 22.87 -4.13
C ALA A 394 -0.20 23.32 -2.71
N LYS A 395 -0.31 24.63 -2.47
CA LYS A 395 -0.22 25.28 -1.16
C LYS A 395 -1.58 25.86 -0.79
N THR A 396 -1.96 25.72 0.48
CA THR A 396 -3.15 26.40 1.02
C THR A 396 -2.98 26.88 2.45
N ASP A 397 -3.78 27.88 2.85
CA ASP A 397 -3.83 28.36 4.22
C ASP A 397 -4.56 27.35 5.16
N PRO A 398 -4.47 27.50 6.49
CA PRO A 398 -5.07 26.57 7.44
C PRO A 398 -6.60 26.41 7.35
N ASP A 399 -7.31 27.37 6.72
CA ASP A 399 -8.75 27.27 6.47
C ASP A 399 -9.09 26.76 5.05
N GLY A 400 -8.10 26.49 4.20
CA GLY A 400 -8.30 25.97 2.84
C GLY A 400 -8.97 26.96 1.88
N LYS A 401 -8.80 28.27 2.09
CA LYS A 401 -9.44 29.35 1.33
C LYS A 401 -8.58 29.87 0.19
N ASP A 402 -7.27 29.95 0.38
CA ASP A 402 -6.30 30.44 -0.59
C ASP A 402 -5.49 29.28 -1.14
N TRP A 403 -5.59 29.02 -2.44
CA TRP A 403 -4.91 27.92 -3.12
C TRP A 403 -3.92 28.43 -4.16
N GLU A 404 -2.70 27.93 -4.10
CA GLU A 404 -1.62 28.24 -5.05
C GLU A 404 -1.02 26.94 -5.60
N ILE A 405 -0.93 26.79 -6.93
CA ILE A 405 -0.14 25.69 -7.54
C ILE A 405 1.34 26.07 -7.51
N ILE A 406 2.17 25.23 -6.90
CA ILE A 406 3.60 25.49 -6.67
C ILE A 406 4.48 24.75 -7.68
N SER A 407 4.13 23.51 -8.01
CA SER A 407 4.89 22.64 -8.91
C SER A 407 3.94 21.67 -9.63
N SER A 408 4.30 21.21 -10.83
CA SER A 408 3.52 20.22 -11.59
C SER A 408 4.37 19.31 -12.47
N GLY A 409 3.74 18.43 -13.23
CA GLY A 409 4.42 17.56 -14.19
C GLY A 409 4.83 16.22 -13.61
N TYR A 410 4.07 15.71 -12.65
CA TYR A 410 4.26 14.40 -12.06
C TYR A 410 3.25 13.38 -12.60
N ARG A 411 3.57 12.10 -12.46
CA ARG A 411 2.60 11.03 -12.70
C ARG A 411 1.83 10.73 -11.41
N ASN A 412 2.55 10.29 -10.38
CA ASN A 412 1.96 9.95 -9.11
C ASN A 412 2.99 10.04 -8.00
N GLU A 413 3.01 11.21 -7.41
CA GLU A 413 3.84 11.59 -6.31
C GLU A 413 3.09 11.41 -4.99
N TYR A 414 3.11 10.16 -4.50
CA TYR A 414 2.33 9.77 -3.33
C TYR A 414 2.73 10.56 -2.07
N ASP A 415 4.03 10.82 -1.90
CA ASP A 415 4.54 11.56 -0.75
C ASP A 415 5.77 12.40 -1.10
N PHE A 416 6.09 13.35 -0.22
CA PHE A 416 7.14 14.35 -0.36
C PHE A 416 7.60 14.84 1.01
N ALA A 417 8.81 15.40 1.08
CA ALA A 417 9.32 16.02 2.29
C ALA A 417 10.12 17.29 1.98
N LEU A 418 10.32 18.11 3.02
CA LEU A 418 11.10 19.35 2.96
C LEU A 418 12.41 19.17 3.74
N ASN A 419 13.53 19.58 3.16
CA ASN A 419 14.78 19.59 3.91
C ASN A 419 14.83 20.79 4.89
N ALA A 420 15.90 20.86 5.69
CA ALA A 420 16.12 21.93 6.66
C ALA A 420 16.33 23.33 6.04
N ASP A 421 16.56 23.42 4.74
CA ASP A 421 16.65 24.67 3.99
C ASP A 421 15.26 25.14 3.48
N GLY A 422 14.24 24.29 3.59
CA GLY A 422 12.89 24.56 3.07
C GLY A 422 12.67 24.11 1.63
N GLU A 423 13.63 23.38 1.04
CA GLU A 423 13.55 22.85 -0.32
C GLU A 423 12.73 21.56 -0.36
N MET A 424 11.96 21.37 -1.44
CA MET A 424 10.97 20.29 -1.55
C MET A 424 11.46 19.13 -2.40
N PHE A 425 11.28 17.91 -1.90
CA PHE A 425 11.68 16.67 -2.57
C PHE A 425 10.49 15.73 -2.72
N VAL A 426 10.25 15.31 -3.96
CA VAL A 426 9.05 14.60 -4.37
C VAL A 426 9.44 13.25 -4.97
N TYR A 427 8.81 12.16 -4.51
CA TYR A 427 9.05 10.82 -5.05
C TYR A 427 7.94 10.42 -6.05
N ASP A 428 8.26 10.50 -7.34
CA ASP A 428 7.31 10.36 -8.46
C ASP A 428 7.34 8.95 -9.06
N ALA A 429 6.17 8.47 -9.49
CA ALA A 429 5.99 7.13 -10.05
C ALA A 429 6.61 6.97 -11.44
N ASP A 430 6.93 5.72 -11.75
CA ASP A 430 7.45 5.35 -13.06
C ASP A 430 6.36 5.39 -14.14
N MET A 431 6.72 5.09 -15.37
CA MET A 431 5.77 4.77 -16.43
C MET A 431 5.92 3.28 -16.76
N GLU A 432 5.38 2.40 -15.92
CA GLU A 432 5.62 0.94 -15.99
C GLU A 432 5.32 0.35 -17.37
N TRP A 433 4.34 0.90 -18.08
CA TRP A 433 3.93 0.48 -19.42
C TRP A 433 4.93 0.85 -20.54
N ASP A 434 5.89 1.73 -20.24
CA ASP A 434 7.00 2.04 -21.14
C ASP A 434 8.26 1.21 -20.84
N MET A 435 8.22 0.26 -19.89
CA MET A 435 9.40 -0.52 -19.50
C MET A 435 10.03 -1.22 -20.72
N GLY A 436 11.35 -1.08 -20.85
CA GLY A 436 12.11 -1.58 -22.00
C GLY A 436 12.15 -0.64 -23.22
N MET A 437 11.38 0.46 -23.22
CA MET A 437 11.45 1.47 -24.27
C MET A 437 12.53 2.52 -23.99
N PRO A 438 13.14 3.14 -25.02
CA PRO A 438 14.14 4.20 -24.85
C PRO A 438 13.66 5.42 -24.06
N TRP A 439 12.34 5.60 -23.97
CA TRP A 439 11.73 6.70 -23.23
C TRP A 439 11.25 6.28 -21.84
N TYR A 440 11.42 5.04 -21.38
CA TYR A 440 11.01 4.62 -20.02
C TYR A 440 11.49 5.63 -18.97
N ARG A 441 10.59 5.98 -18.04
CA ARG A 441 10.89 6.86 -16.91
C ARG A 441 10.73 6.03 -15.64
N PRO A 442 11.81 5.76 -14.88
CA PRO A 442 11.71 5.03 -13.62
C PRO A 442 11.06 5.88 -12.53
N THR A 443 10.77 5.27 -11.38
CA THR A 443 10.47 6.03 -10.18
C THR A 443 11.70 6.85 -9.82
N ARG A 444 11.47 8.06 -9.34
CA ARG A 444 12.53 9.07 -9.27
C ARG A 444 12.28 10.06 -8.16
N VAL A 445 13.34 10.48 -7.51
CA VAL A 445 13.29 11.59 -6.55
C VAL A 445 13.66 12.88 -7.29
N ASN A 446 12.76 13.85 -7.26
CA ASN A 446 12.95 15.15 -7.89
C ASN A 446 13.15 16.22 -6.82
N HIS A 447 14.05 17.16 -7.08
CA HIS A 447 14.01 18.45 -6.41
C HIS A 447 12.91 19.29 -7.10
N ALA A 448 11.95 19.77 -6.32
CA ALA A 448 10.76 20.46 -6.82
C ALA A 448 10.77 21.94 -6.40
N PRO A 449 11.65 22.77 -7.00
CA PRO A 449 11.71 24.19 -6.66
C PRO A 449 10.42 24.91 -7.08
N SER A 450 10.23 26.09 -6.50
CA SER A 450 9.09 26.95 -6.79
C SER A 450 8.89 27.19 -8.30
N GLY A 451 7.70 26.84 -8.82
CA GLY A 451 7.35 27.00 -10.23
C GLY A 451 7.86 25.89 -11.14
N SER A 452 8.42 24.80 -10.60
CA SER A 452 8.98 23.72 -11.41
C SER A 452 7.93 22.88 -12.13
N GLU A 453 8.29 22.45 -13.34
CA GLU A 453 7.56 21.46 -14.15
C GLU A 453 8.46 20.23 -14.37
N LEU A 454 7.93 19.05 -14.07
CA LEU A 454 8.69 17.78 -14.09
C LEU A 454 8.34 16.89 -15.31
N GLY A 455 7.61 17.48 -16.26
CA GLY A 455 7.55 17.01 -17.64
C GLY A 455 6.71 15.76 -17.85
N TRP A 456 5.85 15.36 -16.91
CA TRP A 456 4.88 14.31 -17.16
C TRP A 456 3.81 14.76 -18.14
N ARG A 457 3.53 13.93 -19.15
CA ARG A 457 2.33 14.02 -19.99
C ARG A 457 1.88 12.61 -20.26
N SER A 458 0.59 12.41 -20.51
CA SER A 458 0.06 11.07 -20.78
C SER A 458 0.70 10.42 -22.02
N GLY A 459 1.03 9.13 -21.92
CA GLY A 459 1.65 8.35 -22.99
C GLY A 459 2.99 8.92 -23.48
N THR A 460 3.20 8.91 -24.80
CA THR A 460 4.45 9.39 -25.43
C THR A 460 4.59 10.91 -25.47
N GLY A 461 3.67 11.66 -24.87
CA GLY A 461 3.76 13.13 -24.81
C GLY A 461 4.77 13.65 -23.79
N LYS A 462 5.26 12.79 -22.89
CA LYS A 462 6.13 13.18 -21.79
C LYS A 462 7.37 13.90 -22.27
N TRP A 463 7.79 14.90 -21.52
CA TRP A 463 8.96 15.69 -21.86
C TRP A 463 10.25 14.90 -21.57
N PRO A 464 11.20 14.88 -22.51
CA PRO A 464 12.56 14.42 -22.25
C PRO A 464 13.26 15.25 -21.18
N ALA A 465 14.12 14.62 -20.38
CA ALA A 465 14.85 15.28 -19.29
C ALA A 465 15.82 16.39 -19.74
N HIS A 466 16.16 16.44 -21.03
CA HIS A 466 17.02 17.48 -21.60
C HIS A 466 16.25 18.73 -22.06
N TYR A 467 14.92 18.76 -21.93
CA TYR A 467 14.13 19.96 -22.21
C TYR A 467 14.43 21.01 -21.17
N VAL A 468 14.68 22.24 -21.60
CA VAL A 468 15.01 23.37 -20.70
C VAL A 468 13.88 23.71 -19.73
N ASP A 469 12.64 23.42 -20.12
CA ASP A 469 11.43 23.66 -19.32
C ASP A 469 11.09 22.50 -18.38
N SER A 470 11.87 21.40 -18.41
CA SER A 470 11.70 20.25 -17.52
C SER A 470 12.91 20.11 -16.61
N LEU A 471 12.69 19.96 -15.30
CA LEU A 471 13.79 19.60 -14.40
C LEU A 471 14.06 18.09 -14.44
N PRO A 472 15.34 17.65 -14.42
CA PRO A 472 15.70 16.25 -14.34
C PRO A 472 15.50 15.70 -12.92
N ALA A 473 15.45 14.37 -12.81
CA ALA A 473 15.53 13.71 -11.50
C ALA A 473 16.88 13.99 -10.83
N MET A 474 16.89 14.07 -9.49
CA MET A 474 18.15 14.04 -8.75
C MET A 474 18.76 12.63 -8.72
N VAL A 475 17.89 11.63 -8.60
CA VAL A 475 18.25 10.22 -8.59
C VAL A 475 17.09 9.37 -9.09
N ASP A 476 17.40 8.45 -10.01
CA ASP A 476 16.49 7.41 -10.46
C ASP A 476 16.60 6.17 -9.55
N ILE A 477 15.46 5.65 -9.12
CA ILE A 477 15.39 4.47 -8.24
C ILE A 477 15.25 3.20 -9.07
N GLY A 478 14.33 3.16 -10.03
CA GLY A 478 14.07 2.01 -10.89
C GLY A 478 12.57 1.80 -11.11
N PRO A 479 12.13 0.61 -11.54
CA PRO A 479 10.72 0.25 -11.40
C PRO A 479 10.35 0.21 -9.92
N GLY A 480 9.12 0.60 -9.58
CA GLY A 480 8.68 0.62 -8.19
C GLY A 480 7.32 1.28 -8.01
N SER A 481 6.89 1.38 -6.77
CA SER A 481 5.65 2.11 -6.41
C SER A 481 5.95 3.08 -5.26
N PRO A 482 6.08 4.39 -5.55
CA PRO A 482 6.34 5.39 -4.53
C PRO A 482 5.27 5.44 -3.47
N VAL A 483 5.71 5.41 -2.22
CA VAL A 483 4.90 5.68 -1.03
C VAL A 483 5.77 6.50 -0.04
N GLY A 484 5.43 6.51 1.25
CA GLY A 484 6.06 7.30 2.33
C GLY A 484 7.44 7.91 2.09
N VAL A 485 7.56 9.20 2.39
CA VAL A 485 8.77 10.01 2.23
C VAL A 485 8.99 10.86 3.48
N GLU A 486 10.14 10.74 4.14
CA GLU A 486 10.42 11.49 5.39
C GLU A 486 11.91 11.77 5.56
N PHE A 487 12.27 12.94 6.08
CA PHE A 487 13.67 13.20 6.46
C PHE A 487 13.96 12.61 7.84
N GLY A 488 15.18 12.09 8.03
CA GLY A 488 15.65 11.54 9.31
C GLY A 488 15.81 12.54 10.46
N TYR A 489 15.31 13.78 10.34
CA TYR A 489 15.54 14.83 11.31
C TYR A 489 14.96 14.47 12.68
N GLY A 490 15.79 14.59 13.73
CA GLY A 490 15.39 14.23 15.10
C GLY A 490 15.56 12.75 15.44
N THR A 491 15.92 11.90 14.48
CA THR A 491 16.29 10.50 14.79
C THR A 491 17.55 10.44 15.65
N LYS A 492 17.63 9.46 16.54
CA LYS A 492 18.86 9.09 17.27
C LYS A 492 19.66 8.10 16.45
N PHE A 493 19.91 8.45 15.19
CA PHE A 493 20.74 7.69 14.26
C PHE A 493 22.11 8.35 14.11
N PRO A 494 23.09 7.69 13.48
CA PRO A 494 24.30 8.36 13.05
C PRO A 494 24.03 9.58 12.15
N ALA A 495 24.91 10.58 12.20
CA ALA A 495 24.68 11.88 11.57
C ALA A 495 24.30 11.80 10.09
N LYS A 496 24.92 10.89 9.31
CA LYS A 496 24.59 10.69 7.89
C LYS A 496 23.13 10.29 7.66
N TYR A 497 22.55 9.51 8.56
CA TYR A 497 21.18 9.03 8.48
C TYR A 497 20.17 10.03 9.03
N GLN A 498 20.57 10.90 9.96
CA GLN A 498 19.72 12.00 10.42
C GLN A 498 19.40 12.99 9.30
N LYS A 499 20.31 13.19 8.35
CA LYS A 499 20.12 14.10 7.20
C LYS A 499 19.57 13.40 5.96
N ALA A 500 19.48 12.08 5.96
CA ALA A 500 18.99 11.32 4.81
C ALA A 500 17.49 11.54 4.60
N LEU A 501 17.07 11.53 3.33
CA LEU A 501 15.68 11.43 2.92
C LEU A 501 15.31 9.96 2.78
N TYR A 502 14.42 9.46 3.62
CA TYR A 502 13.88 8.11 3.51
C TYR A 502 12.75 8.09 2.51
N ILE A 503 12.79 7.14 1.57
CA ILE A 503 11.71 6.89 0.61
C ILE A 503 11.33 5.41 0.64
N CYS A 504 10.04 5.11 0.51
CA CYS A 504 9.51 3.76 0.58
C CYS A 504 9.03 3.26 -0.79
N ASP A 505 9.29 2.00 -1.10
CA ASP A 505 8.77 1.31 -2.28
C ASP A 505 7.83 0.17 -1.88
N TRP A 506 6.57 0.28 -2.29
CA TRP A 506 5.55 -0.73 -2.02
C TRP A 506 5.78 -2.03 -2.81
N THR A 507 6.20 -1.95 -4.07
CA THR A 507 6.30 -3.10 -4.98
C THR A 507 7.47 -4.01 -4.64
N PHE A 508 8.65 -3.43 -4.46
CA PHE A 508 9.88 -4.19 -4.22
C PHE A 508 10.26 -4.30 -2.73
N GLY A 509 9.48 -3.67 -1.85
CA GLY A 509 9.61 -3.79 -0.41
C GLY A 509 10.95 -3.32 0.15
N THR A 510 11.37 -2.15 -0.32
CA THR A 510 12.63 -1.53 0.05
C THR A 510 12.42 -0.09 0.47
N MET A 511 12.94 0.25 1.64
CA MET A 511 13.13 1.63 2.08
C MET A 511 14.56 2.03 1.72
N TYR A 512 14.70 3.14 0.99
CA TYR A 512 16.01 3.70 0.65
C TYR A 512 16.31 4.90 1.55
N ALA A 513 17.57 5.04 1.94
CA ALA A 513 18.12 6.29 2.43
C ALA A 513 18.76 7.04 1.25
N ILE A 514 18.21 8.20 0.92
CA ILE A 514 18.71 9.08 -0.14
C ILE A 514 19.60 10.13 0.49
N HIS A 515 20.89 10.07 0.18
CA HIS A 515 21.90 11.02 0.64
C HIS A 515 22.00 12.15 -0.37
N ILE A 516 21.62 13.35 0.06
CA ILE A 516 21.48 14.54 -0.78
C ILE A 516 22.67 15.48 -0.52
N SER A 517 23.18 16.13 -1.56
CA SER A 517 24.22 17.16 -1.45
C SER A 517 23.95 18.30 -2.43
N PRO A 518 24.24 19.56 -2.07
CA PRO A 518 24.05 20.70 -2.95
C PRO A 518 24.78 20.59 -4.30
N LEU A 519 24.18 21.15 -5.33
CA LEU A 519 24.76 21.34 -6.66
C LEU A 519 24.15 22.59 -7.31
N GLY A 520 24.78 23.75 -7.11
CA GLY A 520 24.26 25.04 -7.57
C GLY A 520 22.90 25.37 -6.95
N SER A 521 21.93 25.75 -7.79
CA SER A 521 20.53 26.01 -7.41
C SER A 521 19.69 24.73 -7.22
N SER A 522 20.32 23.56 -7.16
CA SER A 522 19.65 22.28 -6.99
C SER A 522 20.52 21.33 -6.16
N TYR A 523 20.24 20.03 -6.23
CA TYR A 523 20.92 18.99 -5.49
C TYR A 523 21.26 17.79 -6.38
N LYS A 524 22.27 17.05 -5.95
CA LYS A 524 22.57 15.68 -6.43
C LYS A 524 22.31 14.70 -5.30
N ALA A 525 22.04 13.44 -5.65
CA ALA A 525 21.74 12.43 -4.66
C ALA A 525 22.35 11.06 -5.00
N THR A 526 22.60 10.27 -3.95
CA THR A 526 22.94 8.85 -4.05
C THR A 526 21.97 8.04 -3.18
N LYS A 527 21.57 6.86 -3.65
CA LYS A 527 20.68 5.97 -2.90
C LYS A 527 21.46 4.87 -2.17
N GLU A 528 21.01 4.55 -0.98
CA GLU A 528 21.46 3.43 -0.15
C GLU A 528 20.23 2.58 0.22
N GLU A 529 20.28 1.26 0.04
CA GLU A 529 19.26 0.37 0.60
C GLU A 529 19.35 0.44 2.14
N PHE A 530 18.25 0.82 2.81
CA PHE A 530 18.24 1.04 4.25
C PHE A 530 17.47 -0.03 5.01
N VAL A 531 16.23 -0.33 4.63
CA VAL A 531 15.48 -1.47 5.20
C VAL A 531 14.87 -2.25 4.06
N SER A 532 15.14 -3.55 3.99
CA SER A 532 14.48 -4.42 3.03
C SER A 532 14.08 -5.76 3.66
N ARG A 533 13.00 -6.33 3.15
CA ARG A 533 12.55 -7.70 3.40
C ARG A 533 11.65 -8.12 2.24
N THR A 534 11.61 -9.39 1.91
CA THR A 534 10.69 -9.90 0.89
C THR A 534 9.70 -10.88 1.50
N PRO A 535 8.40 -10.55 1.58
CA PRO A 535 7.77 -9.28 1.20
C PRO A 535 7.86 -8.20 2.30
N LEU A 536 7.78 -6.93 1.88
CA LEU A 536 7.68 -5.77 2.76
C LEU A 536 6.92 -4.63 2.06
N PRO A 537 5.61 -4.78 1.77
CA PRO A 537 4.86 -3.78 1.01
C PRO A 537 4.67 -2.50 1.83
N LEU A 538 5.70 -1.64 1.84
CA LEU A 538 5.77 -0.41 2.63
C LEU A 538 4.65 0.53 2.21
N THR A 539 4.05 1.22 3.17
CA THR A 539 3.00 2.21 2.90
C THR A 539 3.34 3.61 3.37
N ASP A 540 4.00 3.74 4.51
CA ASP A 540 4.39 5.06 5.00
C ASP A 540 5.57 5.00 5.98
N VAL A 541 6.21 6.15 6.23
CA VAL A 541 7.32 6.33 7.16
C VAL A 541 7.22 7.69 7.87
N VAL A 542 7.45 7.71 9.18
CA VAL A 542 7.47 8.94 10.00
C VAL A 542 8.58 8.88 11.07
N VAL A 543 9.13 10.04 11.44
CA VAL A 543 10.03 10.15 12.60
C VAL A 543 9.24 10.41 13.87
N GLY A 544 9.41 9.57 14.88
CA GLY A 544 8.81 9.73 16.20
C GLY A 544 9.55 10.74 17.08
N LYS A 545 8.84 11.34 18.03
CA LYS A 545 9.42 12.31 19.00
C LYS A 545 10.45 11.69 19.95
N ASP A 546 10.50 10.36 20.04
CA ASP A 546 11.48 9.62 20.82
C ASP A 546 12.81 9.38 20.09
N GLY A 547 12.88 9.78 18.82
CA GLY A 547 14.05 9.68 17.95
C GLY A 547 14.15 8.35 17.20
N ALA A 548 13.09 7.54 17.14
CA ALA A 548 13.02 6.37 16.28
C ALA A 548 12.32 6.68 14.95
N LEU A 549 12.61 5.87 13.93
CA LEU A 549 11.90 5.90 12.64
C LEU A 549 10.81 4.82 12.66
N TYR A 550 9.59 5.17 12.30
CA TYR A 550 8.45 4.27 12.26
C TYR A 550 8.00 4.08 10.83
N PHE A 551 7.63 2.86 10.46
CA PHE A 551 7.07 2.60 9.14
C PHE A 551 5.96 1.56 9.20
N SER A 552 5.02 1.65 8.26
CA SER A 552 3.95 0.67 8.09
C SER A 552 4.12 -0.12 6.80
N VAL A 553 3.52 -1.31 6.80
CA VAL A 553 3.26 -2.10 5.58
C VAL A 553 1.77 -2.32 5.42
N GLY A 554 1.32 -2.67 4.22
CA GLY A 554 -0.08 -2.93 3.91
C GLY A 554 -0.48 -2.39 2.55
N GLY A 555 -1.61 -1.68 2.49
CA GLY A 555 -2.16 -1.12 1.26
C GLY A 555 -2.80 -2.17 0.35
N ARG A 556 -3.71 -1.74 -0.52
CA ARG A 556 -4.49 -2.60 -1.45
C ARG A 556 -5.18 -3.77 -0.75
N GLY A 557 -5.62 -3.56 0.49
CA GLY A 557 -6.23 -4.60 1.32
C GLY A 557 -5.24 -5.65 1.87
N ALA A 558 -3.93 -5.50 1.68
CA ALA A 558 -2.94 -6.40 2.26
C ALA A 558 -2.89 -6.30 3.80
N GLN A 559 -2.34 -7.34 4.43
CA GLN A 559 -2.11 -7.38 5.88
C GLN A 559 -1.18 -6.24 6.30
N SER A 560 -1.62 -5.43 7.27
CA SER A 560 -0.81 -4.34 7.81
C SER A 560 -0.04 -4.72 9.05
N GLU A 561 1.15 -4.16 9.16
CA GLU A 561 2.01 -4.24 10.35
C GLU A 561 2.68 -2.87 10.54
N LEU A 562 2.94 -2.51 11.80
CA LEU A 562 3.70 -1.31 12.18
C LEU A 562 5.05 -1.74 12.74
N PHE A 563 6.11 -1.08 12.30
CA PHE A 563 7.48 -1.33 12.71
C PHE A 563 8.17 -0.07 13.22
N ARG A 564 9.25 -0.28 13.97
CA ARG A 564 10.17 0.76 14.42
C ARG A 564 11.61 0.36 14.11
N VAL A 565 12.40 1.33 13.65
CA VAL A 565 13.83 1.23 13.43
C VAL A 565 14.57 2.09 14.45
N THR A 566 15.57 1.50 15.09
CA THR A 566 16.45 2.15 16.07
C THR A 566 17.92 1.88 15.76
N TYR A 567 18.81 2.76 16.22
CA TYR A 567 20.25 2.52 16.18
C TYR A 567 20.74 2.07 17.55
N VAL A 568 21.37 0.90 17.60
CA VAL A 568 21.94 0.25 18.79
C VAL A 568 23.45 0.02 18.66
N GLY A 569 24.07 0.56 17.59
CA GLY A 569 25.50 0.48 17.35
C GLY A 569 26.33 1.45 18.19
N LYS A 570 27.63 1.56 17.85
CA LYS A 570 28.62 2.32 18.62
C LYS A 570 28.90 3.73 18.08
N GLU A 571 28.46 4.05 16.87
CA GLU A 571 28.64 5.38 16.29
C GLU A 571 27.83 6.42 17.07
N SER A 572 28.31 7.66 17.09
CA SER A 572 27.60 8.75 17.77
C SER A 572 26.22 8.96 17.15
N ASN A 573 25.21 8.99 18.01
CA ASN A 573 23.82 9.29 17.66
C ASN A 573 23.32 10.60 18.30
N ALA A 574 24.24 11.47 18.71
CA ALA A 574 23.91 12.83 19.14
C ALA A 574 23.23 13.58 17.98
N LEU A 575 22.23 14.40 18.30
CA LEU A 575 21.51 15.18 17.29
C LEU A 575 22.49 16.07 16.52
N SER A 576 22.43 16.01 15.19
CA SER A 576 23.26 16.84 14.32
C SER A 576 22.86 18.30 14.48
N MET A 577 23.86 19.15 14.71
CA MET A 577 23.67 20.61 14.75
C MET A 577 23.70 21.25 13.34
N GLU A 578 24.06 20.48 12.30
CA GLU A 578 24.23 20.99 10.93
C GLU A 578 23.32 20.22 9.97
N LEU A 579 22.04 20.58 9.97
CA LEU A 579 21.05 20.03 9.04
C LEU A 579 20.95 20.85 7.74
N GLN A 580 21.18 22.15 7.82
CA GLN A 580 21.12 23.08 6.69
C GLN A 580 22.35 22.99 5.79
N ASP A 581 22.17 23.24 4.49
CA ASP A 581 23.24 23.21 3.50
C ASP A 581 23.68 24.63 3.12
N LYS A 582 24.84 25.06 3.64
CA LYS A 582 25.39 26.39 3.34
C LYS A 582 25.85 26.55 1.88
N GLU A 583 26.32 25.46 1.27
CA GLU A 583 26.78 25.46 -0.12
C GLU A 583 25.59 25.62 -1.08
N GLY A 584 25.70 26.53 -2.05
CA GLY A 584 24.64 26.82 -3.03
C GLY A 584 23.39 27.50 -2.46
N ALA A 585 23.34 27.84 -1.16
CA ALA A 585 22.15 28.42 -0.53
C ALA A 585 21.67 29.70 -1.23
N LYS A 586 22.61 30.59 -1.59
CA LYS A 586 22.30 31.82 -2.34
C LYS A 586 21.74 31.56 -3.74
N ASP A 587 22.12 30.45 -4.36
CA ASP A 587 21.64 30.09 -5.70
C ASP A 587 20.21 29.52 -5.64
N ARG A 588 19.75 29.08 -4.46
CA ARG A 588 18.40 28.56 -4.19
C ARG A 588 17.41 29.63 -3.71
N GLU A 589 17.89 30.82 -3.33
CA GLU A 589 17.04 31.98 -3.04
C GLU A 589 16.46 32.53 -4.36
N ILE A 590 15.35 31.94 -4.84
CA ILE A 590 14.63 32.36 -6.06
C ILE A 590 13.29 33.02 -5.71
#